data_AF-A0A8H3ME91-F1
#
_entry.id   AF-A0A8H3ME91-F1
#
_cell.length_a   1.000
_cell.length_b   1.000
_cell.length_c   1.000
_cell.angle_alpha   90.00
_cell.angle_beta   90.00
_cell.angle_gamma   90.00
#
_symmetry.space_group_name_H-M   'P 1'
#
loop_
_entity.id
_entity.type
_entity.pdbx_description
1 polymer ?
#
loop_
_entity_poly.entity_id
_entity_poly.type
_entity_poly.pdbx_seq_one_letter_code
_entity_poly.pdbx_strand_id
1 'polypeptide(L)'
;MMSIILISFAHKKLNNKNLLPYHCRTDGAFISFVNSFPIIMAPRLEEEVISAKVLDAEDQFALPLEEPYPVTNKLVKVPFPYCVEGGRMILKPSNNRFWNFASWCAITSCVFICKVFLNFCTSTTVYNKEPFLKELNNPKRTRPILTVANHMSTVDDPLIWGSLPISTYLKLNRVRWTLGAQEICFSNPFRSRFFSLGQVIPTVRGAGIYQPAMNFALEKLNEGKWVHIFPEGKVNQTADLLRFKWGIGRLLMESNNLPIVVPIWHKGFEEIMPEDRERPWVPNFGKKVIIVYGNPMDFKDLLTAYHEGKVDEVTTRINITDSVFRAMDELQKTAESLFGKTKTKSL
;
A
#
# COMPACT_ATOMS: atom_id res chain seq x y z
N MET A 1 2.32 -5.88 21.87
CA MET A 1 2.76 -5.27 20.59
C MET A 1 1.67 -5.36 19.52
N MET A 2 1.23 -6.56 19.16
CA MET A 2 0.05 -6.77 18.30
C MET A 2 -1.20 -6.12 18.93
N SER A 3 -1.37 -6.20 20.25
CA SER A 3 -2.42 -5.48 20.96
C SER A 3 -2.35 -3.96 20.78
N ILE A 4 -1.18 -3.33 20.62
CA ILE A 4 -1.09 -1.86 20.43
C ILE A 4 -1.50 -1.49 19.00
N ILE A 5 -1.08 -2.29 18.01
CA ILE A 5 -1.57 -2.20 16.63
C ILE A 5 -3.10 -2.35 16.65
N LEU A 6 -3.62 -3.42 17.22
CA LEU A 6 -5.04 -3.75 17.30
C LEU A 6 -5.88 -2.74 18.13
N ILE A 7 -5.36 -2.21 19.24
CA ILE A 7 -6.01 -1.18 20.08
C ILE A 7 -6.03 0.17 19.36
N SER A 8 -5.01 0.51 18.59
CA SER A 8 -4.95 1.77 17.84
C SER A 8 -6.12 1.89 16.84
N PHE A 9 -6.55 0.76 16.26
CA PHE A 9 -7.62 0.72 15.27
C PHE A 9 -9.03 0.62 15.88
N ALA A 10 -9.19 0.13 17.11
CA ALA A 10 -10.47 0.20 17.84
C ALA A 10 -10.98 1.63 18.03
N HIS A 11 -10.07 2.59 18.20
CA HIS A 11 -10.42 3.99 18.36
C HIS A 11 -10.98 4.62 17.06
N LYS A 12 -10.61 4.12 15.86
CA LYS A 12 -11.17 4.57 14.57
C LYS A 12 -12.69 4.32 14.50
N LYS A 13 -13.15 3.17 15.01
CA LYS A 13 -14.58 2.80 14.99
C LYS A 13 -15.42 3.62 15.98
N LEU A 14 -14.85 4.04 17.11
CA LEU A 14 -15.54 4.91 18.07
C LEU A 14 -15.73 6.33 17.55
N ASN A 15 -14.74 6.89 16.84
CA ASN A 15 -14.84 8.26 16.30
C ASN A 15 -15.70 8.38 15.02
N ASN A 16 -15.91 7.29 14.28
CA ASN A 16 -16.75 7.29 13.06
C ASN A 16 -18.26 7.19 13.35
N LYS A 17 -18.68 7.00 14.62
CA LYS A 17 -20.11 6.92 14.98
C LYS A 17 -20.83 8.27 15.08
N ASN A 18 -20.15 9.41 14.86
CA ASN A 18 -20.72 10.76 15.00
C ASN A 18 -20.91 11.53 13.68
N LEU A 19 -21.01 10.85 12.54
CA LEU A 19 -21.36 11.49 11.27
C LEU A 19 -22.55 10.76 10.63
N LEU A 20 -23.75 11.01 11.15
CA LEU A 20 -24.99 10.78 10.41
C LEU A 20 -25.20 11.95 9.45
N PRO A 21 -25.34 11.74 8.13
CA PRO A 21 -25.87 12.77 7.25
C PRO A 21 -27.39 12.84 7.45
N TYR A 22 -27.87 14.08 7.54
CA TYR A 22 -29.27 14.45 7.59
C TYR A 22 -30.06 13.88 6.40
N HIS A 23 -31.23 13.33 6.70
CA HIS A 23 -32.29 13.04 5.73
C HIS A 23 -32.69 14.30 4.97
N CYS A 24 -32.83 14.18 3.65
CA CYS A 24 -33.80 14.96 2.90
C CYS A 24 -34.65 14.00 2.06
N ARG A 25 -35.96 14.18 2.17
CA ARG A 25 -37.04 13.34 1.69
C ARG A 25 -37.66 14.07 0.50
N THR A 26 -37.78 13.43 -0.65
CA THR A 26 -38.77 13.81 -1.67
C THR A 26 -39.21 12.56 -2.44
N ASP A 27 -40.53 12.49 -2.60
CA ASP A 27 -41.33 11.41 -3.14
C ASP A 27 -41.18 11.22 -4.66
N GLY A 28 -41.61 10.05 -5.15
CA GLY A 28 -41.79 9.80 -6.58
C GLY A 28 -41.96 8.32 -6.91
N ALA A 29 -43.18 7.81 -6.76
CA ALA A 29 -43.60 6.48 -7.22
C ALA A 29 -43.60 6.38 -8.76
N PHE A 30 -43.33 5.20 -9.33
CA PHE A 30 -44.17 4.57 -10.38
C PHE A 30 -43.79 3.10 -10.61
N ILE A 31 -44.82 2.31 -10.95
CA ILE A 31 -44.91 0.85 -10.96
C ILE A 31 -44.71 0.27 -12.37
N SER A 32 -44.14 -0.93 -12.42
CA SER A 32 -44.06 -2.04 -13.41
C SER A 32 -44.64 -1.90 -14.84
N PHE A 33 -44.04 -2.61 -15.81
CA PHE A 33 -44.63 -3.84 -16.40
C PHE A 33 -43.61 -4.61 -17.28
N VAL A 34 -43.88 -5.90 -17.45
CA VAL A 34 -43.02 -6.98 -17.98
C VAL A 34 -43.38 -7.32 -19.44
N ASN A 35 -42.43 -7.99 -20.13
CA ASN A 35 -42.54 -8.93 -21.26
C ASN A 35 -42.28 -8.40 -22.68
N SER A 36 -41.22 -8.91 -23.33
CA SER A 36 -41.30 -9.93 -24.40
C SER A 36 -39.91 -10.25 -25.00
N PHE A 37 -39.58 -11.54 -25.12
CA PHE A 37 -38.59 -12.14 -26.04
C PHE A 37 -39.38 -12.96 -27.10
N PRO A 38 -38.83 -13.50 -28.22
CA PRO A 38 -37.41 -13.60 -28.64
C PRO A 38 -37.15 -13.22 -30.12
N ILE A 39 -35.88 -13.20 -30.56
CA ILE A 39 -35.42 -13.72 -31.88
C ILE A 39 -33.90 -13.96 -31.77
N ILE A 40 -33.48 -15.14 -32.23
CA ILE A 40 -32.10 -15.63 -32.26
C ILE A 40 -31.44 -15.17 -33.56
N MET A 41 -30.34 -14.43 -33.47
CA MET A 41 -29.28 -14.28 -34.47
C MET A 41 -27.96 -14.05 -33.72
N ALA A 42 -26.93 -14.84 -34.00
CA ALA A 42 -25.57 -14.69 -33.49
C ALA A 42 -24.58 -14.93 -34.66
N PRO A 43 -23.31 -14.47 -34.61
CA PRO A 43 -22.71 -13.47 -33.74
C PRO A 43 -21.96 -12.38 -34.54
N ARG A 44 -22.10 -11.10 -34.18
CA ARG A 44 -21.18 -10.03 -34.62
C ARG A 44 -21.01 -8.92 -33.57
N LEU A 45 -21.29 -9.24 -32.31
CA LEU A 45 -21.29 -8.26 -31.20
C LEU A 45 -20.15 -8.47 -30.20
N GLU A 46 -19.39 -9.58 -30.26
CA GLU A 46 -18.32 -9.80 -29.29
C GLU A 46 -17.04 -9.03 -29.61
N GLU A 47 -16.66 -8.85 -30.89
CA GLU A 47 -15.46 -8.07 -31.24
C GLU A 47 -15.63 -6.56 -31.01
N GLU A 48 -16.81 -6.00 -31.29
CA GLU A 48 -17.10 -4.57 -31.02
C GLU A 48 -17.27 -4.29 -29.51
N VAL A 49 -17.84 -5.22 -28.74
CA VAL A 49 -17.97 -5.06 -27.28
C VAL A 49 -16.63 -5.26 -26.57
N ILE A 50 -15.74 -6.11 -27.09
CA ILE A 50 -14.36 -6.21 -26.60
C ILE A 50 -13.58 -4.95 -26.95
N SER A 51 -13.70 -4.42 -28.17
CA SER A 51 -13.04 -3.17 -28.54
C SER A 51 -13.56 -1.96 -27.76
N ALA A 52 -14.87 -1.87 -27.51
CA ALA A 52 -15.47 -0.79 -26.72
C ALA A 52 -15.09 -0.89 -25.23
N LYS A 53 -15.01 -2.09 -24.65
CA LYS A 53 -14.53 -2.29 -23.27
C LYS A 53 -13.03 -2.04 -23.11
N VAL A 54 -12.24 -2.27 -24.16
CA VAL A 54 -10.80 -1.94 -24.17
C VAL A 54 -10.59 -0.43 -24.30
N LEU A 55 -11.44 0.27 -25.07
CA LEU A 55 -11.40 1.73 -25.18
C LEU A 55 -11.89 2.45 -23.91
N ASP A 56 -12.91 1.93 -23.22
CA ASP A 56 -13.34 2.48 -21.92
C ASP A 56 -12.30 2.27 -20.80
N ALA A 57 -11.37 1.32 -20.96
CA ALA A 57 -10.28 1.10 -20.01
C ALA A 57 -9.13 2.10 -20.18
N GLU A 58 -8.96 2.71 -21.36
CA GLU A 58 -7.95 3.77 -21.56
C GLU A 58 -8.42 5.11 -20.96
N ASP A 59 -9.73 5.38 -20.95
CA ASP A 59 -10.31 6.65 -20.47
C ASP A 59 -10.57 6.71 -18.94
N GLN A 60 -10.54 5.59 -18.21
CA GLN A 60 -10.71 5.62 -16.75
C GLN A 60 -9.41 5.90 -15.96
N PHE A 61 -8.26 5.90 -16.64
CA PHE A 61 -6.94 5.98 -15.99
C PHE A 61 -6.14 7.24 -16.30
N ALA A 62 -6.52 8.00 -17.32
CA ALA A 62 -5.97 9.33 -17.52
C ALA A 62 -6.57 10.27 -16.46
N LEU A 63 -5.72 10.90 -15.64
CA LEU A 63 -6.10 12.23 -15.18
C LEU A 63 -6.40 13.06 -16.43
N PRO A 64 -7.40 13.97 -16.40
CA PRO A 64 -7.39 15.05 -17.36
C PRO A 64 -5.97 15.62 -17.33
N LEU A 65 -5.27 15.60 -18.49
CA LEU A 65 -3.88 16.06 -18.62
C LEU A 65 -3.68 17.52 -18.14
N GLU A 66 -4.79 18.19 -17.83
CA GLU A 66 -4.90 19.60 -17.51
C GLU A 66 -5.15 19.94 -16.04
N GLU A 67 -5.44 18.99 -15.12
CA GLU A 67 -5.61 19.39 -13.71
C GLU A 67 -4.24 19.60 -13.03
N PRO A 68 -3.90 20.85 -12.63
CA PRO A 68 -2.65 21.13 -11.95
C PRO A 68 -2.58 20.33 -10.64
N TYR A 69 -1.38 19.86 -10.31
CA TYR A 69 -1.11 19.14 -9.07
C TYR A 69 -1.74 19.90 -7.89
N PRO A 70 -2.49 19.23 -7.01
CA PRO A 70 -2.98 19.89 -5.81
C PRO A 70 -1.77 20.20 -4.91
N VAL A 71 -1.22 21.40 -5.05
CA VAL A 71 -0.28 22.00 -4.10
C VAL A 71 -1.14 22.38 -2.90
N THR A 72 -1.22 21.47 -1.94
CA THR A 72 -2.05 21.72 -0.77
C THR A 72 -1.27 22.64 0.16
N ASN A 73 -1.83 23.82 0.43
CA ASN A 73 -1.34 24.71 1.48
C ASN A 73 -1.78 24.24 2.87
N LYS A 74 -2.18 22.96 3.01
CA LYS A 74 -2.61 22.40 4.28
C LYS A 74 -1.40 22.32 5.20
N LEU A 75 -1.45 23.05 6.32
CA LEU A 75 -0.40 22.97 7.33
C LEU A 75 -0.34 21.55 7.89
N VAL A 76 0.76 20.85 7.63
CA VAL A 76 1.00 19.49 8.13
C VAL A 76 1.70 19.58 9.48
N LYS A 77 0.96 19.28 10.56
CA LYS A 77 1.53 19.19 11.90
C LYS A 77 2.32 17.91 12.04
N VAL A 78 3.61 17.99 12.34
CA VAL A 78 4.48 16.82 12.56
C VAL A 78 4.37 16.34 14.02
N PRO A 79 4.04 15.06 14.27
CA PRO A 79 3.90 14.53 15.63
C PRO A 79 5.26 14.11 16.23
N PHE A 80 5.48 14.39 17.52
CA PHE A 80 6.62 13.84 18.26
C PHE A 80 6.65 12.31 18.16
N PRO A 81 7.81 11.63 18.01
CA PRO A 81 9.19 12.14 18.03
C PRO A 81 9.72 12.72 16.71
N TYR A 82 8.87 12.89 15.70
CA TYR A 82 9.25 13.67 14.52
C TYR A 82 9.19 15.16 14.85
N CYS A 83 10.11 15.94 14.28
CA CYS A 83 10.12 17.39 14.33
C CYS A 83 10.51 17.96 12.96
N VAL A 84 10.37 19.27 12.80
CA VAL A 84 10.81 19.99 11.59
C VAL A 84 12.00 20.87 11.96
N GLU A 85 13.13 20.68 11.30
CA GLU A 85 14.34 21.49 11.45
C GLU A 85 14.85 21.91 10.08
N GLY A 86 15.09 23.21 9.88
CA GLY A 86 15.48 23.75 8.58
C GLY A 86 14.48 23.44 7.45
N GLY A 87 13.17 23.35 7.78
CA GLY A 87 12.11 22.98 6.83
C GLY A 87 12.03 21.50 6.49
N ARG A 88 12.89 20.64 7.07
CA ARG A 88 12.90 19.19 6.82
C ARG A 88 12.35 18.44 8.01
N MET A 89 11.51 17.45 7.75
CA MET A 89 11.06 16.54 8.80
C MET A 89 12.20 15.62 9.19
N ILE A 90 12.47 15.48 10.48
CA ILE A 90 13.50 14.57 11.00
C ILE A 90 12.93 13.75 12.16
N LEU A 91 13.49 12.56 12.36
CA LEU A 91 13.19 11.74 13.52
C LEU A 91 14.26 11.94 14.60
N LYS A 92 13.95 12.64 15.70
CA LYS A 92 14.82 12.72 16.89
C LYS A 92 14.31 11.70 17.91
N PRO A 93 14.97 10.54 18.08
CA PRO A 93 16.40 10.36 18.32
C PRO A 93 17.01 9.32 17.37
N SER A 94 16.69 9.36 16.07
CA SER A 94 17.07 8.30 15.11
C SER A 94 18.55 7.94 15.08
N ASN A 95 19.45 8.88 15.36
CA ASN A 95 20.89 8.65 15.42
C ASN A 95 21.39 8.11 16.78
N ASN A 96 20.50 7.93 17.76
CA ASN A 96 20.84 7.39 19.08
C ASN A 96 20.91 5.87 19.03
N ARG A 97 22.02 5.27 19.51
CA ARG A 97 22.20 3.81 19.56
C ARG A 97 21.10 3.12 20.35
N PHE A 98 20.60 3.73 21.43
CA PHE A 98 19.48 3.22 22.21
C PHE A 98 18.18 3.21 21.40
N TRP A 99 17.92 4.26 20.61
CA TRP A 99 16.75 4.30 19.73
C TRP A 99 16.83 3.24 18.65
N ASN A 100 17.99 3.10 18.00
CA ASN A 100 18.21 2.09 16.98
C ASN A 100 18.02 0.67 17.55
N PHE A 101 18.55 0.40 18.74
CA PHE A 101 18.33 -0.87 19.43
C PHE A 101 16.85 -1.09 19.79
N ALA A 102 16.18 -0.08 20.36
CA ALA A 102 14.76 -0.17 20.69
C ALA A 102 13.89 -0.39 19.43
N SER A 103 14.22 0.28 18.33
CA SER A 103 13.57 0.12 17.03
C SER A 103 13.77 -1.30 16.49
N TRP A 104 14.99 -1.82 16.58
CA TRP A 104 15.28 -3.21 16.22
C TRP A 104 14.47 -4.22 17.02
N CYS A 105 14.44 -4.06 18.36
CA CYS A 105 13.66 -4.91 19.24
C CYS A 105 12.17 -4.84 18.91
N ALA A 106 11.63 -3.65 18.70
CA ALA A 106 10.24 -3.45 18.31
C ALA A 106 9.95 -4.18 16.99
N ILE A 107 10.66 -3.87 15.91
CA ILE A 107 10.40 -4.45 14.60
C ILE A 107 10.55 -5.97 14.62
N THR A 108 11.64 -6.47 15.19
CA THR A 108 11.91 -7.92 15.25
C THR A 108 10.85 -8.65 16.08
N SER A 109 10.42 -8.09 17.21
CA SER A 109 9.35 -8.67 18.03
C SER A 109 8.01 -8.66 17.30
N CYS A 110 7.68 -7.56 16.61
CA CYS A 110 6.45 -7.43 15.83
C CYS A 110 6.40 -8.48 14.71
N VAL A 111 7.47 -8.56 13.92
CA VAL A 111 7.60 -9.52 12.82
C VAL A 111 7.59 -10.95 13.33
N PHE A 112 8.26 -11.24 14.45
CA PHE A 112 8.24 -12.58 15.05
C PHE A 112 6.80 -12.98 15.44
N ILE A 113 6.05 -12.09 16.09
CA ILE A 113 4.65 -12.34 16.44
C ILE A 113 3.80 -12.55 15.17
N CYS A 114 3.96 -11.71 14.16
CA CYS A 114 3.25 -11.85 12.89
C CYS A 114 3.61 -13.14 12.16
N LYS A 115 4.87 -13.57 12.22
CA LYS A 115 5.33 -14.84 11.64
C LYS A 115 4.70 -16.04 12.36
N VAL A 116 4.70 -16.03 13.69
CA VAL A 116 4.00 -17.06 14.49
C VAL A 116 2.51 -17.06 14.15
N PHE A 117 1.87 -15.90 14.09
CA PHE A 117 0.47 -15.78 13.71
C PHE A 117 0.21 -16.37 12.30
N LEU A 118 1.04 -16.03 11.31
CA LEU A 118 0.84 -16.53 9.94
C LEU A 118 1.05 -18.04 9.79
N ASN A 119 1.86 -18.64 10.66
CA ASN A 119 2.17 -20.07 10.62
C ASN A 119 1.17 -20.92 11.43
N PHE A 120 0.64 -20.39 12.53
CA PHE A 120 -0.18 -21.17 13.48
C PHE A 120 -1.65 -20.73 13.53
N CYS A 121 -1.95 -19.50 13.10
CA CYS A 121 -3.28 -18.92 13.20
C CYS A 121 -3.96 -18.70 11.85
N THR A 122 -3.27 -18.96 10.73
CA THR A 122 -3.80 -18.81 9.37
C THR A 122 -3.26 -19.91 8.46
N SER A 123 -3.94 -20.13 7.33
CA SER A 123 -3.43 -20.97 6.24
C SER A 123 -2.73 -20.07 5.22
N THR A 124 -1.47 -19.73 5.48
CA THR A 124 -0.69 -18.80 4.65
C THR A 124 0.12 -19.52 3.58
N THR A 125 0.05 -19.04 2.34
CA THR A 125 0.96 -19.46 1.27
C THR A 125 1.59 -18.24 0.61
N VAL A 126 2.91 -18.29 0.44
CA VAL A 126 3.73 -17.19 -0.09
C VAL A 126 4.35 -17.62 -1.40
N TYR A 127 4.17 -16.82 -2.45
CA TYR A 127 4.63 -17.11 -3.80
C TYR A 127 5.67 -16.09 -4.26
N ASN A 128 6.66 -16.58 -5.02
CA ASN A 128 7.63 -15.78 -5.77
C ASN A 128 8.41 -14.72 -4.96
N LYS A 129 8.68 -14.96 -3.67
CA LYS A 129 9.44 -14.03 -2.83
C LYS A 129 10.95 -13.98 -3.12
N GLU A 130 11.48 -14.97 -3.85
CA GLU A 130 12.93 -15.14 -4.02
C GLU A 130 13.62 -14.03 -4.81
N PRO A 131 13.08 -13.52 -5.93
CA PRO A 131 13.65 -12.35 -6.62
C PRO A 131 13.78 -11.13 -5.71
N PHE A 132 12.77 -10.87 -4.89
CA PHE A 132 12.82 -9.80 -3.90
C PHE A 132 13.88 -10.05 -2.82
N LEU A 133 13.96 -11.25 -2.27
CA LEU A 133 14.98 -11.61 -1.29
C LEU A 133 16.39 -11.53 -1.85
N LYS A 134 16.59 -11.86 -3.13
CA LYS A 134 17.87 -11.71 -3.82
C LYS A 134 18.31 -10.24 -3.85
N GLU A 135 17.42 -9.33 -4.23
CA GLU A 135 17.72 -7.89 -4.21
C GLU A 135 17.96 -7.38 -2.78
N LEU A 136 17.07 -7.71 -1.84
CA LEU A 136 17.17 -7.23 -0.46
C LEU A 136 18.46 -7.71 0.25
N ASN A 137 18.87 -8.95 0.00
CA ASN A 137 20.03 -9.56 0.67
C ASN A 137 21.36 -9.33 -0.06
N ASN A 138 21.36 -8.75 -1.25
CA ASN A 138 22.57 -8.47 -2.02
C ASN A 138 23.53 -7.57 -1.20
N PRO A 139 24.72 -8.06 -0.80
CA PRO A 139 25.66 -7.29 0.02
C PRO A 139 26.26 -6.09 -0.73
N LYS A 140 26.23 -6.11 -2.07
CA LYS A 140 26.70 -5.03 -2.95
C LYS A 140 25.57 -4.09 -3.40
N ARG A 141 24.36 -4.20 -2.82
CA ARG A 141 23.23 -3.35 -3.19
C ARG A 141 23.55 -1.88 -2.90
N THR A 142 23.63 -1.08 -3.95
CA THR A 142 23.75 0.38 -3.88
C THR A 142 22.40 1.08 -4.08
N ARG A 143 21.51 0.46 -4.84
CA ARG A 143 20.18 1.00 -5.15
C ARG A 143 19.20 0.78 -3.99
N PRO A 144 18.35 1.77 -3.65
CA PRO A 144 17.27 1.56 -2.69
C PRO A 144 16.20 0.62 -3.24
N ILE A 145 15.33 0.13 -2.36
CA ILE A 145 14.18 -0.70 -2.75
C ILE A 145 12.90 0.06 -2.42
N LEU A 146 11.96 0.07 -3.36
CA LEU A 146 10.62 0.60 -3.18
C LEU A 146 9.60 -0.53 -3.36
N THR A 147 9.09 -1.08 -2.27
CA THR A 147 8.01 -2.07 -2.33
C THR A 147 6.66 -1.39 -2.39
N VAL A 148 5.76 -1.96 -3.17
CA VAL A 148 4.39 -1.44 -3.38
C VAL A 148 3.42 -2.59 -3.11
N ALA A 149 2.40 -2.37 -2.28
CA ALA A 149 1.37 -3.38 -2.06
C ALA A 149 -0.05 -2.82 -2.10
N ASN A 150 -1.02 -3.69 -2.36
CA ASN A 150 -2.43 -3.39 -2.17
C ASN A 150 -2.72 -3.20 -0.68
N HIS A 151 -3.77 -2.45 -0.34
CA HIS A 151 -4.07 -2.15 1.06
C HIS A 151 -5.47 -2.61 1.45
N MET A 152 -5.61 -3.85 1.92
CA MET A 152 -6.90 -4.44 2.29
C MET A 152 -7.19 -4.36 3.79
N SER A 153 -6.19 -4.15 4.64
CA SER A 153 -6.36 -4.14 6.09
C SER A 153 -5.29 -3.36 6.83
N THR A 154 -5.62 -2.99 8.06
CA THR A 154 -4.71 -2.30 8.98
C THR A 154 -3.52 -3.16 9.44
N VAL A 155 -3.60 -4.47 9.26
CA VAL A 155 -2.56 -5.45 9.60
C VAL A 155 -1.70 -5.85 8.40
N ASP A 156 -1.96 -5.31 7.21
CA ASP A 156 -1.25 -5.68 5.99
C ASP A 156 0.24 -5.53 6.18
N ASP A 157 0.64 -4.33 6.58
CA ASP A 157 2.02 -3.96 6.71
C ASP A 157 2.81 -4.95 7.61
N PRO A 158 2.51 -5.15 8.90
CA PRO A 158 3.27 -6.11 9.70
C PRO A 158 3.13 -7.58 9.25
N LEU A 159 1.99 -8.01 8.69
CA LEU A 159 1.79 -9.39 8.25
C LEU A 159 2.54 -9.71 6.95
N ILE A 160 2.59 -8.81 5.96
CA ILE A 160 3.41 -9.01 4.74
C ILE A 160 4.85 -9.37 5.14
N TRP A 161 5.40 -8.69 6.14
CA TRP A 161 6.78 -8.91 6.60
C TRP A 161 6.95 -10.17 7.46
N GLY A 162 5.92 -10.59 8.19
CA GLY A 162 5.91 -11.91 8.86
C GLY A 162 6.14 -13.09 7.91
N SER A 163 5.85 -12.90 6.62
CA SER A 163 6.05 -13.90 5.57
C SER A 163 7.53 -14.15 5.19
N LEU A 164 8.41 -13.18 5.46
CA LEU A 164 9.83 -13.27 5.11
C LEU A 164 10.63 -14.15 6.10
N PRO A 165 11.82 -14.64 5.73
CA PRO A 165 12.72 -15.33 6.66
C PRO A 165 13.10 -14.45 7.85
N ILE A 166 13.19 -15.03 9.06
CA ILE A 166 13.56 -14.27 10.27
C ILE A 166 14.97 -13.65 10.16
N SER A 167 15.86 -14.29 9.39
CA SER A 167 17.22 -13.83 9.10
C SER A 167 17.27 -12.46 8.42
N THR A 168 16.21 -12.06 7.70
CA THR A 168 16.08 -10.73 7.11
C THR A 168 16.13 -9.64 8.18
N TYR A 169 15.57 -9.89 9.37
CA TYR A 169 15.38 -8.91 10.44
C TYR A 169 16.53 -8.85 11.44
N LEU A 170 17.53 -9.73 11.32
CA LEU A 170 18.73 -9.68 12.14
C LEU A 170 19.59 -8.43 11.86
N LYS A 171 19.35 -7.73 10.74
CA LYS A 171 20.05 -6.50 10.38
C LYS A 171 19.08 -5.34 10.22
N LEU A 172 19.26 -4.29 11.02
CA LEU A 172 18.46 -3.05 10.96
C LEU A 172 18.52 -2.32 9.61
N ASN A 173 19.55 -2.53 8.80
CA ASN A 173 19.62 -1.92 7.46
C ASN A 173 18.74 -2.63 6.43
N ARG A 174 18.06 -3.72 6.81
CA ARG A 174 17.17 -4.53 5.97
C ARG A 174 15.70 -4.46 6.40
N VAL A 175 15.34 -3.47 7.21
CA VAL A 175 13.95 -3.21 7.59
C VAL A 175 13.44 -1.95 6.91
N ARG A 176 12.17 -2.01 6.52
CA ARG A 176 11.53 -1.00 5.69
C ARG A 176 11.04 0.19 6.49
N TRP A 177 11.17 1.37 5.92
CA TRP A 177 10.35 2.52 6.27
C TRP A 177 8.99 2.40 5.57
N THR A 178 7.90 2.81 6.21
CA THR A 178 6.58 2.85 5.56
C THR A 178 5.86 4.16 5.86
N LEU A 179 4.91 4.54 5.01
CA LEU A 179 4.04 5.70 5.22
C LEU A 179 2.79 5.26 5.98
N GLY A 180 2.46 5.94 7.08
CA GLY A 180 1.29 5.64 7.91
C GLY A 180 0.41 6.87 8.12
N ALA A 181 -0.91 6.67 8.09
CA ALA A 181 -1.88 7.75 8.27
C ALA A 181 -1.71 8.41 9.65
N GLN A 182 -1.42 9.71 9.66
CA GLN A 182 -1.05 10.44 10.87
C GLN A 182 -2.13 10.39 11.95
N GLU A 183 -3.38 10.61 11.57
CA GLU A 183 -4.53 10.63 12.47
C GLU A 183 -4.83 9.26 13.12
N ILE A 184 -4.25 8.17 12.59
CA ILE A 184 -4.44 6.82 13.12
C ILE A 184 -3.21 6.38 13.91
N CYS A 185 -2.04 6.40 13.27
CA CYS A 185 -0.78 5.91 13.84
C CYS A 185 -0.17 6.89 14.85
N PHE A 186 -0.49 8.18 14.76
CA PHE A 186 0.14 9.24 15.57
C PHE A 186 -0.90 10.06 16.35
N SER A 187 -2.02 9.42 16.70
CA SER A 187 -3.13 10.07 17.40
C SER A 187 -2.82 10.44 18.86
N ASN A 188 -1.81 9.80 19.48
CA ASN A 188 -1.36 10.11 20.84
C ASN A 188 0.15 9.79 21.01
N PRO A 189 0.84 10.35 22.03
CA PRO A 189 2.29 10.20 22.18
C PRO A 189 2.79 8.75 22.28
N PHE A 190 2.02 7.87 22.93
CA PHE A 190 2.37 6.46 23.07
C PHE A 190 2.36 5.74 21.72
N ARG A 191 1.29 5.92 20.93
CA ARG A 191 1.22 5.38 19.56
C ARG A 191 2.28 5.99 18.67
N SER A 192 2.46 7.30 18.71
CA SER A 192 3.49 7.97 17.92
C SER A 192 4.86 7.39 18.19
N ARG A 193 5.22 7.15 19.46
CA ARG A 193 6.48 6.49 19.85
C ARG A 193 6.57 5.07 19.29
N PHE A 194 5.50 4.29 19.43
CA PHE A 194 5.42 2.90 18.96
C PHE A 194 5.62 2.79 17.44
N PHE A 195 4.84 3.56 16.67
CA PHE A 195 4.91 3.55 15.21
C PHE A 195 6.24 4.14 14.70
N SER A 196 6.80 5.14 15.39
CA SER A 196 8.13 5.66 15.07
C SER A 196 9.24 4.62 15.31
N LEU A 197 9.15 3.81 16.38
CA LEU A 197 10.06 2.67 16.59
C LEU A 197 9.91 1.61 15.50
N GLY A 198 8.72 1.47 14.92
CA GLY A 198 8.43 0.62 13.77
C GLY A 198 8.79 1.24 12.41
N GLN A 199 9.52 2.37 12.37
CA GLN A 199 9.91 3.08 11.14
C GLN A 199 8.71 3.52 10.28
N VAL A 200 7.60 3.86 10.91
CA VAL A 200 6.44 4.45 10.23
C VAL A 200 6.59 5.96 10.17
N ILE A 201 6.42 6.53 8.99
CA ILE A 201 6.52 7.96 8.69
C ILE A 201 5.10 8.56 8.77
N PRO A 202 4.87 9.65 9.52
CA PRO A 202 3.55 10.25 9.67
C PRO A 202 3.14 10.98 8.39
N THR A 203 2.12 10.46 7.72
CA THR A 203 1.62 10.97 6.43
C THR A 203 0.20 11.51 6.58
N VAL A 204 -0.05 12.71 6.05
CA VAL A 204 -1.37 13.34 6.09
C VAL A 204 -2.13 13.03 4.81
N ARG A 205 -3.30 12.39 4.96
CA ARG A 205 -4.19 12.13 3.83
C ARG A 205 -4.73 13.45 3.27
N GLY A 206 -4.70 13.56 1.94
CA GLY A 206 -5.16 14.75 1.22
C GLY A 206 -4.20 15.95 1.27
N ALA A 207 -3.00 15.83 1.84
CA ALA A 207 -1.98 16.90 1.84
C ALA A 207 -1.09 16.93 0.58
N GLY A 208 -1.44 16.15 -0.45
CA GLY A 208 -0.68 16.07 -1.71
C GLY A 208 0.62 15.28 -1.59
N ILE A 209 1.36 15.21 -2.71
CA ILE A 209 2.63 14.48 -2.80
C ILE A 209 3.81 15.29 -2.24
N TYR A 210 3.72 16.62 -2.18
CA TYR A 210 4.76 17.53 -1.68
C TYR A 210 4.67 17.80 -0.18
N GLN A 211 4.40 16.76 0.61
CA GLN A 211 4.31 16.86 2.07
C GLN A 211 5.61 16.41 2.76
N PRO A 212 5.87 16.83 4.02
CA PRO A 212 7.11 16.49 4.73
C PRO A 212 7.38 14.98 4.83
N ALA A 213 6.32 14.16 4.92
CA ALA A 213 6.40 12.70 4.94
C ALA A 213 7.05 12.11 3.68
N MET A 214 6.68 12.63 2.51
CA MET A 214 7.21 12.18 1.22
C MET A 214 8.65 12.62 1.04
N ASN A 215 9.00 13.83 1.50
CA ASN A 215 10.39 14.30 1.50
C ASN A 215 11.27 13.39 2.38
N PHE A 216 10.79 13.03 3.57
CA PHE A 216 11.52 12.11 4.44
C PHE A 216 11.64 10.70 3.84
N ALA A 217 10.60 10.19 3.17
CA ALA A 217 10.68 8.91 2.46
C ALA A 217 11.72 8.96 1.32
N LEU A 218 11.77 10.07 0.58
CA LEU A 218 12.77 10.32 -0.46
C LEU A 218 14.20 10.35 0.12
N GLU A 219 14.41 11.01 1.26
CA GLU A 219 15.69 10.98 1.97
C GLU A 219 16.11 9.55 2.32
N LYS A 220 15.17 8.70 2.77
CA LYS A 220 15.46 7.28 3.04
C LYS A 220 15.82 6.48 1.80
N LEU A 221 15.17 6.74 0.66
CA LEU A 221 15.59 6.15 -0.61
C LEU A 221 17.00 6.62 -1.00
N ASN A 222 17.31 7.91 -0.85
CA ASN A 222 18.64 8.46 -1.15
C ASN A 222 19.74 7.89 -0.23
N GLU A 223 19.41 7.51 1.01
CA GLU A 223 20.28 6.75 1.93
C GLU A 223 20.46 5.26 1.53
N GLY A 224 19.90 4.80 0.41
CA GLY A 224 19.93 3.40 -0.04
C GLY A 224 19.02 2.47 0.76
N LYS A 225 18.09 3.02 1.56
CA LYS A 225 17.18 2.24 2.42
C LYS A 225 16.05 1.62 1.60
N TRP A 226 15.26 0.82 2.30
CA TRP A 226 14.06 0.21 1.78
C TRP A 226 12.84 1.00 2.26
N VAL A 227 12.00 1.44 1.34
CA VAL A 227 10.71 2.10 1.61
C VAL A 227 9.57 1.23 1.08
N HIS A 228 8.46 1.24 1.80
CA HIS A 228 7.22 0.59 1.43
C HIS A 228 6.08 1.60 1.37
N ILE A 229 5.23 1.44 0.36
CA ILE A 229 4.07 2.29 0.16
C ILE A 229 2.85 1.46 -0.23
N PHE A 230 1.69 1.96 0.17
CA PHE A 230 0.39 1.54 -0.32
C PHE A 230 -0.13 2.63 -1.26
N PRO A 231 -0.02 2.46 -2.60
CA PRO A 231 -0.25 3.53 -3.56
C PRO A 231 -1.71 3.97 -3.63
N GLU A 232 -2.65 3.14 -3.16
CA GLU A 232 -4.07 3.47 -2.99
C GLU A 232 -4.30 4.62 -1.98
N GLY A 233 -3.42 4.73 -0.98
CA GLY A 233 -3.45 5.78 0.06
C GLY A 233 -4.60 5.66 1.08
N LYS A 234 -5.38 4.57 1.05
CA LYS A 234 -6.37 4.18 2.05
C LYS A 234 -6.55 2.67 2.05
N VAL A 235 -7.10 2.12 3.12
CA VAL A 235 -7.59 0.73 3.13
C VAL A 235 -8.77 0.62 2.17
N ASN A 236 -8.78 -0.43 1.37
CA ASN A 236 -9.83 -0.78 0.44
C ASN A 236 -10.25 -2.24 0.62
N GLN A 237 -11.49 -2.49 1.01
CA GLN A 237 -12.06 -3.84 1.08
C GLN A 237 -13.13 -4.08 0.01
N THR A 238 -13.18 -3.22 -1.01
CA THR A 238 -14.02 -3.45 -2.21
C THR A 238 -13.36 -4.45 -3.16
N ALA A 239 -14.09 -4.90 -4.17
CA ALA A 239 -13.55 -5.79 -5.20
C ALA A 239 -12.60 -5.08 -6.17
N ASP A 240 -12.79 -3.77 -6.36
CA ASP A 240 -12.11 -3.01 -7.40
C ASP A 240 -10.74 -2.51 -6.94
N LEU A 241 -9.73 -2.65 -7.80
CA LEU A 241 -8.43 -2.05 -7.60
C LEU A 241 -8.55 -0.52 -7.74
N LEU A 242 -8.20 0.20 -6.67
CA LEU A 242 -8.25 1.65 -6.69
C LEU A 242 -7.14 2.24 -7.55
N ARG A 243 -7.43 3.38 -8.16
CA ARG A 243 -6.43 4.22 -8.81
C ARG A 243 -5.25 4.54 -7.87
N PHE A 244 -4.04 4.37 -8.39
CA PHE A 244 -2.82 4.68 -7.66
C PHE A 244 -2.52 6.18 -7.64
N LYS A 245 -2.05 6.64 -6.47
CA LYS A 245 -1.61 8.02 -6.29
C LYS A 245 -0.20 8.22 -6.86
N TRP A 246 0.06 9.43 -7.32
CA TRP A 246 1.31 9.86 -7.96
C TRP A 246 2.55 9.88 -7.05
N GLY A 247 2.41 9.53 -5.77
CA GLY A 247 3.52 9.48 -4.82
C GLY A 247 4.64 8.53 -5.26
N ILE A 248 4.31 7.45 -5.97
CA ILE A 248 5.32 6.53 -6.52
C ILE A 248 6.16 7.19 -7.62
N GLY A 249 5.53 7.89 -8.57
CA GLY A 249 6.21 8.64 -9.62
C GLY A 249 7.16 9.67 -9.03
N ARG A 250 6.70 10.41 -8.02
CA ARG A 250 7.54 11.35 -7.27
C ARG A 250 8.77 10.68 -6.67
N LEU A 251 8.58 9.58 -5.93
CA LEU A 251 9.68 8.88 -5.27
C LEU A 251 10.71 8.30 -6.25
N LEU A 252 10.30 7.91 -7.46
CA LEU A 252 11.24 7.42 -8.46
C LEU A 252 11.98 8.56 -9.18
N MET A 253 11.25 9.61 -9.60
CA MET A 253 11.82 10.70 -10.40
C MET A 253 12.73 11.62 -9.59
N GLU A 254 12.42 11.87 -8.31
CA GLU A 254 13.21 12.77 -7.46
C GLU A 254 14.32 12.05 -6.68
N SER A 255 14.44 10.72 -6.80
CA SER A 255 15.46 9.96 -6.06
C SER A 255 16.80 10.04 -6.78
N ASN A 256 17.85 10.43 -6.06
CA ASN A 256 19.21 10.51 -6.58
C ASN A 256 19.72 9.13 -7.05
N ASN A 257 19.30 8.08 -6.33
CA ASN A 257 19.58 6.69 -6.68
C ASN A 257 18.27 6.02 -7.06
N LEU A 258 18.15 5.58 -8.32
CA LEU A 258 16.92 4.97 -8.82
C LEU A 258 16.53 3.72 -8.01
N PRO A 259 15.39 3.73 -7.31
CA PRO A 259 14.91 2.56 -6.57
C PRO A 259 14.56 1.40 -7.49
N ILE A 260 14.78 0.18 -7.00
CA ILE A 260 14.22 -1.03 -7.59
C ILE A 260 12.80 -1.19 -7.04
N VAL A 261 11.79 -1.25 -7.92
CA VAL A 261 10.39 -1.35 -7.50
C VAL A 261 10.01 -2.82 -7.38
N VAL A 262 9.32 -3.20 -6.30
CA VAL A 262 8.86 -4.58 -6.10
C VAL A 262 7.37 -4.57 -5.76
N PRO A 263 6.49 -4.96 -6.70
CA PRO A 263 5.06 -5.05 -6.44
C PRO A 263 4.75 -6.30 -5.62
N ILE A 264 3.77 -6.22 -4.73
CA ILE A 264 3.35 -7.28 -3.82
C ILE A 264 1.84 -7.26 -3.75
N TRP A 265 1.20 -8.41 -3.96
CA TRP A 265 -0.23 -8.53 -3.76
C TRP A 265 -0.53 -9.51 -2.64
N HIS A 266 -1.50 -9.19 -1.79
CA HIS A 266 -2.01 -10.12 -0.80
C HIS A 266 -3.54 -10.23 -0.83
N LYS A 267 -4.04 -11.40 -0.45
CA LYS A 267 -5.47 -11.71 -0.33
C LYS A 267 -5.74 -12.49 0.96
N GLY A 268 -6.80 -12.13 1.67
CA GLY A 268 -7.26 -12.78 2.90
C GLY A 268 -6.94 -12.02 4.20
N PHE A 269 -6.17 -10.93 4.14
CA PHE A 269 -5.95 -10.07 5.32
C PHE A 269 -7.20 -9.29 5.72
N GLU A 270 -8.03 -8.92 4.75
CA GLU A 270 -9.37 -8.38 4.95
C GLU A 270 -10.26 -9.33 5.77
N GLU A 271 -10.07 -10.66 5.65
CA GLU A 271 -10.84 -11.63 6.44
C GLU A 271 -10.32 -11.79 7.87
N ILE A 272 -9.01 -11.55 8.09
CA ILE A 272 -8.40 -11.56 9.42
C ILE A 272 -8.90 -10.35 10.21
N MET A 273 -8.96 -9.19 9.56
CA MET A 273 -9.40 -7.92 10.16
C MET A 273 -10.36 -7.17 9.22
N PRO A 274 -11.65 -7.56 9.15
CA PRO A 274 -12.67 -6.84 8.38
C PRO A 274 -12.94 -5.43 8.92
N GLU A 275 -13.22 -4.44 8.08
CA GLU A 275 -13.44 -3.06 8.53
C GLU A 275 -14.76 -2.89 9.30
N ASP A 276 -15.79 -3.67 8.96
CA ASP A 276 -17.12 -3.66 9.56
C ASP A 276 -17.24 -4.40 10.91
N ARG A 277 -16.20 -5.16 11.30
CA ARG A 277 -16.18 -6.07 12.46
C ARG A 277 -16.63 -5.49 13.81
N GLU A 278 -17.39 -6.24 14.60
CA GLU A 278 -17.89 -5.80 15.92
C GLU A 278 -16.79 -5.60 16.97
N ARG A 279 -15.80 -6.51 17.02
CA ARG A 279 -14.69 -6.48 17.98
C ARG A 279 -13.41 -6.00 17.30
N PRO A 280 -13.10 -4.70 17.32
CA PRO A 280 -12.03 -4.16 16.49
C PRO A 280 -10.61 -4.61 16.87
N TRP A 281 -10.39 -5.18 18.06
CA TRP A 281 -9.05 -5.59 18.52
C TRP A 281 -8.74 -7.09 18.45
N VAL A 282 -9.65 -7.96 18.02
CA VAL A 282 -9.45 -9.43 18.08
C VAL A 282 -9.38 -10.03 16.66
N PRO A 283 -8.22 -10.45 16.13
CA PRO A 283 -8.16 -10.97 14.76
C PRO A 283 -8.98 -12.26 14.59
N ASN A 284 -9.49 -12.49 13.38
CA ASN A 284 -10.09 -13.77 13.02
C ASN A 284 -8.98 -14.81 12.74
N PHE A 285 -9.15 -16.02 13.25
CA PHE A 285 -8.21 -17.13 13.11
C PHE A 285 -8.66 -18.09 12.01
N GLY A 286 -7.76 -18.96 11.56
CA GLY A 286 -8.01 -20.00 10.56
C GLY A 286 -8.23 -19.48 9.14
N LYS A 287 -7.99 -18.19 8.89
CA LYS A 287 -8.21 -17.57 7.59
C LYS A 287 -7.14 -17.97 6.59
N LYS A 288 -7.54 -18.10 5.33
CA LYS A 288 -6.62 -18.36 4.23
C LYS A 288 -5.94 -17.07 3.82
N VAL A 289 -4.64 -17.11 3.64
CA VAL A 289 -3.83 -15.98 3.20
C VAL A 289 -2.99 -16.38 2.01
N ILE A 290 -3.01 -15.55 0.97
CA ILE A 290 -2.07 -15.65 -0.14
C ILE A 290 -1.29 -14.35 -0.23
N ILE A 291 0.03 -14.45 -0.35
CA ILE A 291 0.93 -13.32 -0.62
C ILE A 291 1.74 -13.67 -1.85
N VAL A 292 1.69 -12.83 -2.87
CA VAL A 292 2.41 -13.00 -4.13
C VAL A 292 3.35 -11.81 -4.30
N TYR A 293 4.64 -12.09 -4.41
CA TYR A 293 5.65 -11.08 -4.75
C TYR A 293 5.83 -11.06 -6.27
N GLY A 294 5.79 -9.87 -6.87
CA GLY A 294 6.13 -9.70 -8.27
C GLY A 294 7.63 -9.62 -8.50
N ASN A 295 8.00 -9.64 -9.78
CA ASN A 295 9.39 -9.48 -10.17
C ASN A 295 9.85 -8.03 -9.94
N PRO A 296 11.10 -7.82 -9.51
CA PRO A 296 11.67 -6.48 -9.43
C PRO A 296 11.60 -5.75 -10.77
N MET A 297 11.08 -4.53 -10.75
CA MET A 297 10.92 -3.65 -11.91
C MET A 297 11.98 -2.55 -11.87
N ASP A 298 12.53 -2.23 -13.04
CA ASP A 298 13.50 -1.15 -13.23
C ASP A 298 12.92 -0.09 -14.18
N PHE A 299 13.02 1.18 -13.79
CA PHE A 299 12.51 2.33 -14.54
C PHE A 299 13.63 3.15 -15.19
N LYS A 300 14.83 2.57 -15.27
CA LYS A 300 16.04 3.28 -15.74
C LYS A 300 15.83 3.90 -17.11
N ASP A 301 15.34 3.14 -18.07
CA ASP A 301 15.17 3.61 -19.46
C ASP A 301 14.16 4.75 -19.56
N LEU A 302 13.05 4.65 -18.83
CA LEU A 302 12.02 5.69 -18.78
C LEU A 302 12.57 6.98 -18.16
N LEU A 303 13.33 6.89 -17.05
CA LEU A 303 13.92 8.06 -16.41
C LEU A 303 15.08 8.66 -17.21
N THR A 304 15.85 7.84 -17.93
CA THR A 304 16.86 8.34 -18.87
C THR A 304 16.19 9.17 -19.97
N ALA A 305 15.10 8.68 -20.57
CA ALA A 305 14.35 9.44 -21.57
C ALA A 305 13.78 10.76 -21.02
N TYR A 306 13.29 10.76 -19.78
CA TYR A 306 12.85 11.97 -19.07
C TYR A 306 13.99 12.98 -18.88
N HIS A 307 15.16 12.55 -18.39
CA HIS A 307 16.31 13.43 -18.18
C HIS A 307 16.91 13.98 -19.49
N GLU A 308 16.77 13.25 -20.59
CA GLU A 308 17.14 13.70 -21.93
C GLU A 308 16.10 14.66 -22.55
N GLY A 309 14.98 14.93 -21.87
CA GLY A 309 13.91 15.81 -22.34
C GLY A 309 13.05 15.19 -23.45
N LYS A 310 13.09 13.87 -23.64
CA LYS A 310 12.29 13.16 -24.67
C LYS A 310 10.85 12.97 -24.25
N VAL A 311 10.57 12.99 -22.95
CA VAL A 311 9.25 12.80 -22.35
C VAL A 311 9.05 13.85 -21.27
N ASP A 312 7.85 14.42 -21.16
CA ASP A 312 7.52 15.42 -20.14
C ASP A 312 7.31 14.78 -18.76
N GLU A 313 7.28 15.63 -17.72
CA GLU A 313 7.13 15.21 -16.33
C GLU A 313 5.81 14.49 -16.05
N VAL A 314 4.71 14.96 -16.64
CA VAL A 314 3.37 14.41 -16.40
C VAL A 314 3.27 13.03 -17.04
N THR A 315 3.66 12.91 -18.32
CA THR A 315 3.69 11.64 -19.04
C THR A 315 4.60 10.63 -18.35
N THR A 316 5.77 11.06 -17.86
CA THR A 316 6.68 10.17 -17.11
C THR A 316 6.00 9.62 -15.85
N ARG A 317 5.27 10.45 -15.09
CA ARG A 317 4.53 10.00 -13.90
C ARG A 317 3.38 9.07 -14.24
N ILE A 318 2.66 9.34 -15.33
CA ILE A 318 1.59 8.47 -15.83
C ILE A 318 2.19 7.10 -16.16
N ASN A 319 3.25 7.06 -16.98
CA ASN A 319 3.91 5.82 -17.39
C ASN A 319 4.44 5.00 -16.21
N ILE A 320 5.05 5.65 -15.21
CA ILE A 320 5.47 4.98 -13.98
C ILE A 320 4.27 4.37 -13.24
N THR A 321 3.25 5.19 -13.01
CA THR A 321 2.08 4.79 -12.20
C THR A 321 1.32 3.67 -12.88
N ASP A 322 1.10 3.77 -14.20
CA ASP A 322 0.43 2.77 -15.03
C ASP A 322 1.24 1.47 -15.10
N SER A 323 2.55 1.52 -15.30
CA SER A 323 3.41 0.32 -15.29
C SER A 323 3.28 -0.45 -13.98
N VAL A 324 3.29 0.25 -12.85
CA VAL A 324 3.15 -0.38 -11.52
C VAL A 324 1.72 -0.86 -11.28
N PHE A 325 0.72 -0.12 -11.77
CA PHE A 325 -0.68 -0.53 -11.71
C PHE A 325 -0.92 -1.83 -12.46
N ARG A 326 -0.46 -1.95 -13.71
CA ARG A 326 -0.56 -3.18 -14.52
C ARG A 326 0.11 -4.36 -13.84
N ALA A 327 1.31 -4.17 -13.29
CA ALA A 327 1.99 -5.21 -12.52
C ALA A 327 1.18 -5.66 -11.29
N MET A 328 0.51 -4.73 -10.61
CA MET A 328 -0.36 -5.04 -9.47
C MET A 328 -1.66 -5.75 -9.89
N ASP A 329 -2.27 -5.36 -11.01
CA ASP A 329 -3.45 -6.02 -11.60
C ASP A 329 -3.14 -7.47 -12.04
N GLU A 330 -1.99 -7.71 -12.64
CA GLU A 330 -1.53 -9.07 -12.97
C GLU A 330 -1.34 -9.94 -11.71
N LEU A 331 -0.76 -9.34 -10.65
CA LEU A 331 -0.61 -10.02 -9.36
C LEU A 331 -1.96 -10.28 -8.69
N GLN A 332 -2.93 -9.38 -8.84
CA GLN A 332 -4.30 -9.60 -8.37
C GLN A 332 -4.91 -10.83 -9.01
N LYS A 333 -4.94 -10.88 -10.35
CA LYS A 333 -5.48 -12.02 -11.12
C LYS A 333 -4.80 -13.33 -10.73
N THR A 334 -3.47 -13.28 -10.55
CA THR A 334 -2.67 -14.43 -10.10
C THR A 334 -3.08 -14.87 -8.69
N ALA A 335 -3.18 -13.93 -7.75
CA ALA A 335 -3.55 -14.21 -6.37
C ALA A 335 -4.97 -14.79 -6.28
N GLU A 336 -5.93 -14.25 -7.04
CA GLU A 336 -7.32 -14.74 -7.10
C GLU A 336 -7.40 -16.16 -7.67
N SER A 337 -6.67 -16.45 -8.75
CA SER A 337 -6.57 -17.81 -9.31
C SER A 337 -6.01 -18.80 -8.28
N LEU A 338 -4.93 -18.43 -7.59
CA LEU A 338 -4.35 -19.25 -6.52
C LEU A 338 -5.29 -19.37 -5.32
N PHE A 339 -6.09 -18.34 -5.05
CA PHE A 339 -7.07 -18.35 -3.96
C PHE A 339 -8.24 -19.29 -4.27
N GLY A 340 -8.67 -19.40 -5.53
CA GLY A 340 -9.70 -20.35 -5.96
C GLY A 340 -9.23 -21.81 -5.95
N LYS A 341 -8.04 -22.11 -6.47
CA LYS A 341 -7.53 -23.49 -6.68
C LYS A 341 -7.40 -24.35 -5.42
N THR A 342 -7.25 -23.75 -4.24
CA THR A 342 -7.07 -24.54 -2.99
C THR A 342 -8.38 -25.06 -2.41
N LYS A 343 -9.57 -24.65 -2.90
CA LYS A 343 -10.85 -25.21 -2.46
C LYS A 343 -11.09 -26.65 -2.99
N THR A 344 -10.34 -27.11 -3.98
CA THR A 344 -10.60 -28.37 -4.71
C THR A 344 -9.78 -29.57 -4.23
N LYS A 345 -9.27 -29.56 -2.98
CA LYS A 345 -8.60 -30.71 -2.35
C LYS A 345 -9.38 -31.24 -1.14
N SER A 346 -10.66 -31.57 -1.35
CA SER A 346 -11.40 -32.48 -0.48
C SER A 346 -11.97 -33.61 -1.33
N LEU A 347 -11.28 -34.75 -1.32
CA LEU A 347 -11.84 -36.07 -1.64
C LEU A 347 -11.56 -36.97 -0.45
#